data_AF-A0A7K0GPI9-F1
#
_entry.id   AF-A0A7K0GPI9-F1
#
_cell.length_a   1.000
_cell.length_b   1.000
_cell.length_c   1.000
_cell.angle_alpha   90.00
_cell.angle_beta   90.00
_cell.angle_gamma   90.00
#
_symmetry.space_group_name_H-M   'P 1'
#
loop_
_entity.id
_entity.type
_entity.pdbx_description
1 polymer ?
#
loop_
_entity_poly.entity_id
_entity_poly.type
_entity_poly.pdbx_seq_one_letter_code
_entity_poly.pdbx_strand_id
1 'polypeptide(L)'
;MWLFFSPQGREFCAENDFPSLDMFRGMAGHVMPYGVYVDSGHVDVTNPGNIAVIGDTDAVITIDDNERVHKVILMHGGKARVVASDYAVILLVNIGGEVEINKDNTVVIL
;
A
#
# COMPACT_ATOMS: atom_id res chain seq x y z
N MET A 1 -6.61 -3.67 -12.75
CA MET A 1 -6.24 -2.55 -11.86
C MET A 1 -7.33 -2.43 -10.81
N TRP A 2 -6.98 -2.48 -9.53
CA TRP A 2 -7.95 -2.39 -8.43
C TRP A 2 -8.33 -0.92 -8.13
N LEU A 3 -9.52 -0.68 -7.59
CA LEU A 3 -10.12 0.67 -7.37
C LEU A 3 -9.14 1.66 -6.73
N PHE A 4 -8.38 1.20 -5.74
CA PHE A 4 -7.41 1.98 -4.98
C PHE A 4 -6.24 2.55 -5.79
N PHE A 5 -5.90 1.92 -6.90
CA PHE A 5 -4.72 2.31 -7.68
C PHE A 5 -5.06 3.28 -8.81
N SER A 6 -6.32 3.69 -8.98
CA SER A 6 -6.71 4.80 -9.85
C SER A 6 -6.84 6.10 -9.04
N PRO A 7 -6.55 7.28 -9.62
CA PRO A 7 -6.70 8.56 -8.92
C PRO A 7 -8.11 8.79 -8.37
N GLN A 8 -9.14 8.58 -9.20
CA GLN A 8 -10.54 8.82 -8.84
C GLN A 8 -11.05 7.79 -7.83
N GLY A 9 -10.65 6.53 -7.97
CA GLY A 9 -11.03 5.49 -7.02
C GLY A 9 -10.44 5.74 -5.65
N ARG A 10 -9.19 6.21 -5.59
CA ARG A 10 -8.52 6.59 -4.33
C ARG A 10 -9.20 7.76 -3.64
N GLU A 11 -9.55 8.83 -4.36
CA GLU A 11 -10.28 9.97 -3.80
C GLU A 11 -11.62 9.52 -3.20
N PHE A 12 -12.38 8.72 -3.94
CA PHE A 12 -13.63 8.15 -3.43
C PHE A 12 -13.44 7.33 -2.16
N CYS A 13 -12.43 6.44 -2.14
CA CYS A 13 -12.15 5.58 -0.99
C CYS A 13 -11.72 6.39 0.25
N ALA A 14 -10.93 7.45 0.06
CA ALA A 14 -10.46 8.32 1.12
C ALA A 14 -11.58 9.17 1.72
N GLU A 15 -12.48 9.70 0.89
CA GLU A 15 -13.57 10.56 1.33
C GLU A 15 -14.72 9.78 2.01
N ASN A 16 -14.97 8.55 1.58
CA ASN A 16 -16.14 7.77 1.98
C ASN A 16 -15.83 6.61 2.92
N ASP A 17 -14.56 6.46 3.34
CA ASP A 17 -14.08 5.31 4.13
C ASP A 17 -14.53 3.96 3.54
N PHE A 18 -14.40 3.86 2.20
CA PHE A 18 -14.90 2.74 1.42
C PHE A 18 -13.75 2.02 0.69
N PRO A 19 -13.79 0.68 0.55
CA PRO A 19 -14.67 -0.25 1.26
C PRO A 19 -14.39 -0.24 2.77
N SER A 20 -15.38 -0.65 3.56
CA SER A 20 -15.16 -0.89 4.99
C SER A 20 -14.25 -2.10 5.20
N LEU A 21 -13.63 -2.21 6.38
CA LEU A 21 -12.78 -3.35 6.73
C LEU A 21 -13.49 -4.70 6.57
N ASP A 22 -14.77 -4.80 6.95
CA ASP A 22 -15.54 -6.03 6.79
C ASP A 22 -15.77 -6.41 5.32
N MET A 23 -15.96 -5.41 4.45
CA MET A 23 -16.02 -5.66 3.01
C MET A 23 -14.68 -6.20 2.50
N PHE A 24 -13.56 -5.62 2.93
CA PHE A 24 -12.23 -6.11 2.57
C PHE A 24 -12.00 -7.56 2.99
N ARG A 25 -12.36 -7.92 4.21
CA ARG A 25 -12.29 -9.30 4.71
C ARG A 25 -13.09 -10.27 3.83
N GLY A 26 -14.29 -9.87 3.44
CA GLY A 26 -15.15 -10.66 2.54
C GLY A 26 -14.56 -10.88 1.14
N MET A 27 -13.67 -9.99 0.68
CA MET A 27 -13.05 -10.07 -0.65
C MET A 27 -11.54 -10.38 -0.63
N ALA A 28 -10.95 -10.65 0.54
CA ALA A 28 -9.50 -10.74 0.75
C ALA A 28 -8.81 -11.66 -0.29
N GLY A 29 -9.34 -12.87 -0.49
CA GLY A 29 -8.79 -13.82 -1.46
C GLY A 29 -8.88 -13.37 -2.93
N HIS A 30 -9.83 -12.50 -3.27
CA HIS A 30 -9.98 -11.97 -4.62
C HIS A 30 -9.11 -10.74 -4.87
N VAL A 31 -8.77 -9.98 -3.83
CA VAL A 31 -8.00 -8.74 -3.95
C VAL A 31 -6.49 -8.95 -3.79
N MET A 32 -6.07 -10.03 -3.12
CA MET A 32 -4.65 -10.37 -2.93
C MET A 32 -3.85 -10.44 -4.24
N PRO A 33 -4.34 -11.05 -5.35
CA PRO A 33 -3.63 -11.04 -6.63
C PRO A 33 -3.37 -9.64 -7.22
N TYR A 34 -4.07 -8.61 -6.74
CA TYR A 34 -3.86 -7.21 -7.13
C TYR A 34 -2.94 -6.45 -6.17
N GLY A 35 -2.29 -7.14 -5.22
CA GLY A 35 -1.39 -6.54 -4.23
C GLY A 35 -2.11 -5.98 -2.99
N VAL A 36 -3.33 -6.41 -2.71
CA VAL A 36 -4.10 -5.94 -1.55
C VAL A 36 -4.04 -6.98 -0.44
N TYR A 37 -3.35 -6.66 0.65
CA TYR A 37 -3.20 -7.51 1.83
C TYR A 37 -4.18 -7.05 2.91
N VAL A 38 -5.03 -7.97 3.34
CA VAL A 38 -6.08 -7.72 4.36
C VAL A 38 -5.88 -8.73 5.47
N ASP A 39 -5.75 -8.26 6.71
CA ASP A 39 -5.54 -9.10 7.91
C ASP A 39 -4.51 -10.23 7.68
N SER A 40 -3.42 -9.91 6.98
CA SER A 40 -2.45 -10.90 6.51
C SER A 40 -1.33 -11.16 7.51
N GLY A 41 -1.37 -10.56 8.70
CA GLY A 41 -0.30 -10.63 9.68
C GLY A 41 0.98 -10.01 9.13
N HIS A 42 2.12 -10.66 9.36
CA HIS A 42 3.40 -10.17 8.87
C HIS A 42 3.63 -10.51 7.39
N VAL A 43 3.98 -9.51 6.59
CA VAL A 43 4.23 -9.63 5.15
C VAL A 43 5.56 -8.99 4.79
N ASP A 44 6.39 -9.66 4.00
CA ASP A 44 7.64 -9.10 3.45
C ASP A 44 7.58 -9.16 1.91
N VAL A 45 7.70 -8.01 1.27
CA VAL A 45 7.61 -7.88 -0.20
C VAL A 45 8.69 -6.96 -0.74
N THR A 46 9.20 -7.30 -1.92
CA THR A 46 10.17 -6.50 -2.67
C THR A 46 9.58 -6.09 -4.02
N ASN A 47 9.64 -4.80 -4.35
CA ASN A 47 9.13 -4.20 -5.59
C ASN A 47 7.72 -4.67 -5.99
N PRO A 48 6.70 -4.54 -5.12
CA PRO A 48 5.35 -5.02 -5.42
C PRO A 48 4.68 -4.27 -6.57
N GLY A 49 5.21 -3.11 -6.99
CA GLY A 49 4.60 -2.21 -7.95
C GLY A 49 3.39 -1.48 -7.36
N ASN A 50 2.35 -2.21 -6.97
CA ASN A 50 1.21 -1.68 -6.23
C ASN A 50 0.96 -2.55 -5.00
N ILE A 51 0.81 -1.91 -3.84
CA ILE A 51 0.46 -2.59 -2.60
C ILE A 51 -0.54 -1.76 -1.78
N ALA A 52 -1.53 -2.45 -1.23
CA ALA A 52 -2.41 -1.92 -0.20
C ALA A 52 -2.30 -2.78 1.06
N VAL A 53 -2.11 -2.14 2.21
CA VAL A 53 -1.92 -2.75 3.52
C VAL A 53 -3.10 -2.37 4.41
N ILE A 54 -3.89 -3.38 4.81
CA ILE A 54 -5.21 -3.17 5.39
C ILE A 54 -5.41 -4.05 6.63
N GLY A 55 -6.04 -3.49 7.65
CA GLY A 55 -6.42 -4.24 8.85
C GLY A 55 -5.20 -4.68 9.67
N ASP A 56 -5.28 -5.89 10.20
CA ASP A 56 -4.19 -6.54 10.94
C ASP A 56 -3.11 -7.09 9.98
N THR A 57 -2.48 -6.17 9.26
CA THR A 57 -1.36 -6.45 8.35
C THR A 57 -0.18 -5.56 8.73
N ASP A 58 0.98 -6.17 8.93
CA ASP A 58 2.26 -5.53 9.20
C ASP A 58 3.25 -5.86 8.08
N ALA A 59 3.45 -4.91 7.16
CA ALA A 59 4.19 -5.10 5.92
C ALA A 59 5.58 -4.47 5.97
N VAL A 60 6.61 -5.23 5.63
CA VAL A 60 7.93 -4.72 5.25
C VAL A 60 7.96 -4.64 3.73
N ILE A 61 8.15 -3.42 3.21
CA ILE A 61 8.08 -3.14 1.77
C ILE A 61 9.42 -2.60 1.32
N THR A 62 10.17 -3.39 0.56
CA THR A 62 11.45 -2.97 -0.04
C THR A 62 11.22 -2.48 -1.46
N ILE A 63 11.69 -1.28 -1.80
CA ILE A 63 11.51 -0.65 -3.11
C ILE A 63 12.84 -0.08 -3.61
N ASP A 64 13.44 -0.73 -4.59
CA ASP A 64 14.65 -0.27 -5.29
C ASP A 64 14.48 -0.20 -6.82
N ASP A 65 13.30 -0.55 -7.34
CA ASP A 65 12.97 -0.43 -8.78
C ASP A 65 12.60 1.03 -9.14
N ASN A 66 13.37 1.64 -10.04
CA ASN A 66 13.14 2.99 -10.57
C ASN A 66 12.51 3.03 -11.98
N GLU A 67 12.16 1.89 -12.56
CA GLU A 67 11.54 1.84 -13.88
C GLU A 67 10.05 2.21 -13.85
N ARG A 68 9.45 2.31 -12.65
CA ARG A 68 8.03 2.62 -12.46
C ARG A 68 7.77 3.40 -11.18
N VAL A 69 6.59 4.01 -11.12
CA VAL A 69 6.05 4.56 -9.87
C VAL A 69 5.42 3.42 -9.08
N HIS A 70 5.83 3.25 -7.83
CA HIS A 70 5.25 2.30 -6.89
C HIS A 70 4.12 2.95 -6.09
N LYS A 71 3.02 2.25 -5.87
CA LYS A 71 1.90 2.77 -5.06
C LYS A 71 1.81 2.00 -3.75
N VAL A 72 1.89 2.71 -2.65
CA VAL A 72 1.74 2.17 -1.29
C VAL A 72 0.51 2.82 -0.65
N ILE A 73 -0.49 2.00 -0.32
CA ILE A 73 -1.74 2.46 0.27
C ILE A 73 -1.91 1.80 1.63
N LEU A 74 -2.21 2.60 2.65
CA LEU A 74 -2.51 2.12 3.99
C LEU A 74 -3.93 2.52 4.38
N MET A 75 -4.69 1.59 4.94
CA MET A 75 -6.07 1.83 5.36
C MET A 75 -6.43 0.93 6.55
N HIS A 76 -7.44 1.33 7.33
CA HIS A 76 -8.05 0.50 8.38
C HIS A 76 -7.05 -0.12 9.38
N GLY A 77 -6.03 0.63 9.81
CA GLY A 77 -5.05 0.18 10.80
C GLY A 77 -3.84 -0.59 10.25
N GLY A 78 -3.74 -0.78 8.93
CA GLY A 78 -2.59 -1.42 8.31
C GLY A 78 -1.28 -0.71 8.61
N LYS A 79 -0.21 -1.49 8.83
CA LYS A 79 1.12 -0.99 9.20
C LYS A 79 2.13 -1.31 8.13
N ALA A 80 2.96 -0.35 7.74
CA ALA A 80 4.03 -0.59 6.79
C ALA A 80 5.35 0.02 7.22
N ARG A 81 6.44 -0.72 7.01
CA ARG A 81 7.81 -0.21 7.01
C ARG A 81 8.34 -0.22 5.58
N VAL A 82 8.47 0.96 4.99
CA VAL A 82 8.96 1.16 3.63
C VAL A 82 10.47 1.38 3.68
N VAL A 83 11.23 0.50 3.03
CA VAL A 83 12.68 0.63 2.81
C VAL A 83 12.92 0.92 1.34
N ALA A 84 13.43 2.10 1.01
CA ALA A 84 13.52 2.55 -0.39
C ALA A 84 14.89 3.10 -0.79
N SER A 85 15.32 2.82 -2.02
CA SER A 85 16.59 3.29 -2.59
C SER A 85 16.55 3.46 -4.11
N ASP A 86 17.69 3.84 -4.69
CA ASP A 86 17.99 3.81 -6.13
C ASP A 86 17.02 4.60 -7.03
N TYR A 87 16.74 5.86 -6.67
CA TYR A 87 15.86 6.77 -7.42
C TYR A 87 14.42 6.29 -7.55
N ALA A 88 13.98 5.35 -6.70
CA ALA A 88 12.60 4.91 -6.68
C ALA A 88 11.63 6.08 -6.44
N VAL A 89 10.49 6.02 -7.14
CA VAL A 89 9.39 6.97 -6.98
C VAL A 89 8.20 6.25 -6.38
N ILE A 90 7.74 6.71 -5.22
CA ILE A 90 6.67 6.06 -4.46
C ILE A 90 5.52 7.05 -4.28
N LEU A 91 4.32 6.69 -4.71
CA LEU A 91 3.10 7.36 -4.32
C LEU A 91 2.57 6.71 -3.03
N LEU A 92 2.65 7.43 -1.92
CA LEU A 92 2.22 6.94 -0.61
C LEU A 92 0.90 7.57 -0.21
N VAL A 93 -0.05 6.73 0.20
CA VAL A 93 -1.40 7.16 0.56
C VAL A 93 -1.76 6.55 1.88
N ASN A 94 -1.87 7.38 2.91
CA ASN A 94 -2.27 6.92 4.23
C ASN A 94 -3.69 7.41 4.55
N ILE A 95 -4.64 6.47 4.58
CA ILE A 95 -6.06 6.67 4.86
C ILE A 95 -6.41 5.93 6.17
N GLY A 96 -5.59 6.11 7.21
CA GLY A 96 -5.86 5.53 8.54
C GLY A 96 -5.04 4.29 8.88
N GLY A 97 -3.78 4.23 8.46
CA GLY A 97 -2.77 3.25 8.90
C GLY A 97 -1.52 3.91 9.50
N GLU A 98 -0.50 3.11 9.79
CA GLU A 98 0.79 3.55 10.31
C GLU A 98 1.90 3.28 9.30
N VAL A 99 2.77 4.25 9.04
CA VAL A 99 3.90 4.05 8.13
C VAL A 99 5.21 4.57 8.71
N GLU A 100 6.24 3.74 8.63
CA GLU A 100 7.64 4.09 8.87
C GLU A 100 8.38 4.11 7.52
N ILE A 101 9.17 5.15 7.26
CA ILE A 101 9.87 5.32 6.00
C ILE A 101 11.37 5.40 6.28
N ASN A 102 12.11 4.46 5.71
CA ASN A 102 13.57 4.47 5.66
C ASN A 102 13.99 4.55 4.19
N LYS A 103 14.51 5.70 3.76
CA LYS A 103 14.87 5.93 2.36
C LYS A 103 16.23 6.60 2.24
N ASP A 104 16.92 6.35 1.14
CA ASP A 104 18.09 7.13 0.79
C ASP A 104 17.72 8.54 0.25
N ASN A 105 18.75 9.30 -0.15
CA ASN A 105 18.61 10.68 -0.61
C ASN A 105 18.07 10.80 -2.05
N THR A 106 18.02 9.70 -2.80
CA THR A 106 17.59 9.66 -4.21
C THR A 106 16.11 9.39 -4.37
N VAL A 107 15.49 8.75 -3.37
CA VAL A 107 14.06 8.38 -3.40
C VAL A 107 13.15 9.61 -3.27
N VAL A 108 12.12 9.62 -4.10
CA VAL A 108 11.02 10.59 -4.04
C VAL A 108 9.75 9.90 -3.55
N ILE A 109 9.11 10.49 -2.54
CA ILE A 109 7.79 10.06 -2.06
C ILE A 109 6.79 11.18 -2.33
N LEU A 110 5.69 10.84 -2.98
CA LEU A 110 4.58 11.70 -3.38
C LEU A 110 3.34 11.42 -2.53
#